data_AF-A0A0B1SK65-F1
#
_entry.id   AF-A0A0B1SK65-F1
#
_cell.length_a   1.000
_cell.length_b   1.000
_cell.length_c   1.000
_cell.angle_alpha   90.00
_cell.angle_beta   90.00
_cell.angle_gamma   90.00
#
_symmetry.space_group_name_H-M   'P 1'
#
loop_
_entity.id
_entity.type
_entity.pdbx_description
1 polymer ?
#
loop_
_entity_poly.entity_id
_entity_poly.type
_entity_poly.pdbx_seq_one_letter_code
_entity_poly.pdbx_strand_id
1 'polypeptide(L)'
;LPASAKDIYYRDEIGNISTSSVRLRADSVDVEIKPRFPLFGGWRTSYVIGYNVPSYEYLYNKGNDYALKMRVLDHVFDNIVVEKLTTKIILPEMVKKVRLTTPYSMDRKPDEVRATYLDTFGRTVIVLQKENLVPEHIQSFTLFYEFEFSQMIREPLLATAFFFALFTAVIFYVRFDFTIVADPAREARERIQGKVSSLAQLVDKKNRVFSQFLNAVNQYKNSRDAAALQDGKKKLEADRADINGKLSTALATLKEDSQEAFDKAQELLRYEKTIMDSLDGYITSVQKSQQKSASAEDTQFAQKVADARTRSESLLASL
;
A
#
# COMPACT_ATOMS: atom_id res chain seq x y z
N LEU A 1 21.30 -21.69 24.38
CA LEU A 1 20.42 -20.53 24.14
C LEU A 1 19.00 -20.84 24.65
N PRO A 2 18.15 -19.84 24.90
CA PRO A 2 16.73 -20.06 25.22
C PRO A 2 16.01 -20.87 24.14
N ALA A 3 15.01 -21.67 24.55
CA ALA A 3 14.24 -22.53 23.64
C ALA A 3 13.58 -21.78 22.47
N SER A 4 13.25 -20.50 22.69
CA SER A 4 12.59 -19.63 21.72
C SER A 4 13.54 -18.84 20.83
N ALA A 5 14.85 -19.09 20.91
CA ALA A 5 15.85 -18.42 20.08
C ALA A 5 15.63 -18.73 18.58
N LYS A 6 15.60 -17.67 17.76
CA LYS A 6 15.45 -17.69 16.31
C LYS A 6 16.53 -16.83 15.65
N ASP A 7 16.71 -16.98 14.34
CA ASP A 7 17.63 -16.17 13.53
C ASP A 7 19.06 -16.10 14.10
N ILE A 8 19.59 -17.26 14.51
CA ILE A 8 20.92 -17.34 15.11
C ILE A 8 21.97 -17.06 14.03
N TYR A 9 22.87 -16.12 14.32
CA TYR A 9 24.03 -15.85 13.46
C TYR A 9 25.33 -15.92 14.25
N TYR A 10 26.38 -16.42 13.59
CA TYR A 10 27.73 -16.55 14.13
C TYR A 10 28.73 -15.97 13.14
N ARG A 11 29.37 -14.87 13.53
CA ARG A 11 30.27 -14.09 12.67
C ARG A 11 31.48 -13.58 13.43
N ASP A 12 32.51 -13.20 12.71
CA ASP A 12 33.64 -12.44 13.23
C ASP A 12 33.78 -11.10 12.50
N GLU A 13 34.91 -10.43 12.70
CA GLU A 13 35.23 -9.14 12.07
C GLU A 13 35.33 -9.25 10.54
N ILE A 14 35.73 -10.41 10.01
CA ILE A 14 35.93 -10.62 8.57
C ILE A 14 34.73 -11.25 7.86
N GLY A 15 33.70 -11.68 8.61
CA GLY A 15 32.41 -12.08 8.07
C GLY A 15 31.81 -13.31 8.75
N ASN A 16 31.00 -14.06 7.99
CA ASN A 16 30.33 -15.23 8.52
C ASN A 16 31.32 -16.37 8.81
N ILE A 17 31.06 -17.14 9.87
CA ILE A 17 31.77 -18.38 10.16
C ILE A 17 30.80 -19.54 9.97
N SER A 18 31.08 -20.42 9.02
CA SER A 18 30.20 -21.56 8.68
C SER A 18 30.38 -22.78 9.58
N THR A 19 31.41 -22.80 10.43
CA THR A 19 31.72 -23.93 11.32
C THR A 19 30.90 -23.88 12.61
N SER A 20 29.58 -23.96 12.47
CA SER A 20 28.62 -24.02 13.58
C SER A 20 27.50 -25.03 13.30
N SER A 21 26.96 -25.66 14.34
CA SER A 21 25.82 -26.58 14.25
C SER A 21 24.78 -26.25 15.32
N VAL A 22 23.51 -26.19 14.93
CA VAL A 22 22.40 -25.88 15.84
C VAL A 22 21.57 -27.13 16.06
N ARG A 23 21.29 -27.47 17.32
CA ARG A 23 20.39 -28.57 17.68
C ARG A 23 19.29 -28.05 18.58
N LEU A 24 18.04 -28.22 18.14
CA LEU A 24 16.86 -27.85 18.90
C LEU A 24 16.57 -28.95 19.93
N ARG A 25 16.41 -28.59 21.20
CA ARG A 25 15.90 -29.45 22.28
C ARG A 25 14.53 -28.97 22.73
N ALA A 26 13.87 -29.74 23.59
CA ALA A 26 12.55 -29.38 24.11
C ALA A 26 12.57 -28.12 24.99
N ASP A 27 13.67 -27.88 25.71
CA ASP A 27 13.82 -26.83 26.73
C ASP A 27 14.90 -25.79 26.39
N SER A 28 15.64 -26.00 25.29
CA SER A 28 16.83 -25.23 24.98
C SER A 28 17.22 -25.35 23.50
N VAL A 29 18.05 -24.42 23.03
CA VAL A 29 18.71 -24.54 21.73
C VAL A 29 20.21 -24.64 21.96
N ASP A 30 20.78 -25.78 21.58
CA ASP A 30 22.23 -25.99 21.60
C ASP A 30 22.84 -25.39 20.35
N VAL A 31 23.95 -24.68 20.52
CA VAL A 31 24.75 -24.16 19.42
C VAL A 31 26.17 -24.63 19.62
N GLU A 32 26.61 -25.58 18.80
CA GLU A 32 28.01 -26.01 18.73
C GLU A 32 28.75 -25.03 17.83
N ILE A 33 29.78 -24.38 18.37
CA ILE A 33 30.55 -23.35 17.66
C ILE A 33 32.00 -23.79 17.58
N LYS A 34 32.58 -23.74 16.38
CA LYS A 34 34.01 -23.97 16.16
C LYS A 34 34.65 -22.68 15.64
N PRO A 35 35.67 -22.14 16.34
CA PRO A 35 36.47 -21.04 15.81
C PRO A 35 37.18 -21.43 14.51
N ARG A 36 37.64 -20.44 13.73
CA ARG A 36 38.34 -20.69 12.45
C ARG A 36 39.62 -21.50 12.60
N PHE A 37 40.22 -21.49 13.78
CA PHE A 37 41.45 -22.20 14.10
C PHE A 37 41.38 -22.74 15.54
N PRO A 38 42.05 -23.87 15.83
CA PRO A 38 42.14 -24.38 17.20
C PRO A 38 42.92 -23.41 18.09
N LEU A 39 42.49 -23.23 19.33
CA LEU A 39 43.14 -22.32 20.27
C LEU A 39 44.23 -23.06 21.05
N PHE A 40 45.46 -22.58 20.95
CA PHE A 40 46.58 -22.97 21.82
C PHE A 40 46.83 -21.90 22.90
N GLY A 41 47.70 -22.20 23.86
CA GLY A 41 48.01 -21.30 24.98
C GLY A 41 48.36 -19.89 24.50
N GLY A 42 47.64 -18.89 25.02
CA GLY A 42 47.83 -17.47 24.68
C GLY A 42 47.11 -17.00 23.41
N TRP A 43 46.52 -17.90 22.61
CA TRP A 43 45.75 -17.52 21.43
C TRP A 43 44.39 -16.94 21.83
N ARG A 44 43.93 -15.93 21.07
CA ARG A 44 42.67 -15.22 21.33
C ARG A 44 41.80 -15.27 20.08
N THR A 45 40.50 -15.40 20.29
CA THR A 45 39.49 -15.32 19.24
C THR A 45 38.45 -14.27 19.62
N SER A 46 37.97 -13.54 18.62
CA SER A 46 36.89 -12.56 18.75
C SER A 46 35.77 -12.98 17.81
N TYR A 47 34.56 -13.07 18.33
CA TYR A 47 33.39 -13.43 17.57
C TYR A 47 32.13 -12.77 18.12
N VAL A 48 31.09 -12.76 17.30
CA VAL A 48 29.77 -12.25 17.61
C VAL A 48 28.76 -13.35 17.36
N ILE A 49 28.04 -13.71 18.41
CA ILE A 49 26.81 -14.50 18.33
C ILE A 49 25.61 -13.60 18.62
N GLY A 50 24.56 -13.75 17.83
CA GLY A 50 23.30 -13.06 18.08
C GLY A 50 22.11 -13.93 17.68
N TYR A 51 20.98 -13.62 18.27
CA TYR A 51 19.72 -14.32 18.07
C TYR A 51 18.55 -13.42 18.44
N ASN A 52 17.36 -13.75 17.94
CA ASN A 52 16.09 -13.10 18.26
C ASN A 52 15.27 -13.99 19.18
N VAL A 53 14.47 -13.41 20.06
CA VAL A 53 13.48 -14.11 20.89
C VAL A 53 12.12 -13.42 20.78
N PRO A 54 10.99 -14.15 20.90
CA PRO A 54 9.67 -13.55 20.95
C PRO A 54 9.53 -12.63 22.16
N SER A 55 9.00 -11.42 21.95
CA SER A 55 8.89 -10.41 23.00
C SER A 55 7.96 -10.83 24.14
N TYR A 56 6.88 -11.56 23.85
CA TYR A 56 5.86 -11.93 24.86
C TYR A 56 6.40 -12.81 26.01
N GLU A 57 7.56 -13.45 25.84
CA GLU A 57 8.16 -14.31 26.87
C GLU A 57 8.94 -13.49 27.92
N TYR A 58 9.47 -12.34 27.52
CA TYR A 58 10.42 -11.55 28.31
C TYR A 58 9.92 -10.14 28.62
N LEU A 59 8.94 -9.65 27.87
CA LEU A 59 8.36 -8.32 28.00
C LEU A 59 6.93 -8.42 28.53
N TYR A 60 6.71 -7.85 29.71
CA TYR A 60 5.41 -7.75 30.35
C TYR A 60 4.92 -6.31 30.25
N ASN A 61 3.63 -6.11 30.06
CA ASN A 61 3.05 -4.78 30.00
C ASN A 61 1.76 -4.68 30.81
N LYS A 62 1.49 -3.48 31.33
CA LYS A 62 0.23 -3.10 31.99
C LYS A 62 -0.09 -1.66 31.59
N GLY A 63 -0.97 -1.48 30.60
CA GLY A 63 -1.21 -0.16 30.01
C GLY A 63 0.06 0.36 29.33
N ASN A 64 0.53 1.54 29.74
CA ASN A 64 1.76 2.16 29.23
C ASN A 64 3.01 1.77 30.03
N ASP A 65 2.88 0.99 31.11
CA ASP A 65 4.02 0.51 31.88
C ASP A 65 4.52 -0.82 31.31
N TYR A 66 5.82 -0.91 31.07
CA TYR A 66 6.49 -2.09 30.54
C TYR A 66 7.56 -2.57 31.52
N ALA A 67 7.72 -3.89 31.61
CA ALA A 67 8.74 -4.56 32.40
C ALA A 67 9.45 -5.61 31.55
N LEU A 68 10.72 -5.38 31.26
CA LEU A 68 11.60 -6.33 30.57
C LEU A 68 12.36 -7.15 31.60
N LYS A 69 12.23 -8.46 31.58
CA LYS A 69 12.99 -9.37 32.43
C LYS A 69 13.88 -10.27 31.58
N MET A 70 15.20 -10.12 31.68
CA MET A 70 16.17 -10.91 30.92
C MET A 70 17.40 -11.24 31.75
N ARG A 71 18.19 -12.22 31.30
CA ARG A 71 19.45 -12.60 31.95
C ARG A 71 20.51 -11.52 31.72
N VAL A 72 21.28 -11.18 32.76
CA VAL A 72 22.41 -10.25 32.68
C VAL A 72 23.57 -10.86 31.88
N LEU A 73 23.89 -12.11 32.22
CA LEU A 73 24.85 -12.98 31.55
C LEU A 73 24.08 -14.24 31.13
N ASP A 74 24.21 -14.66 29.88
CA ASP A 74 23.65 -15.93 29.41
C ASP A 74 24.72 -17.02 29.39
N HIS A 75 24.30 -18.27 29.31
CA HIS A 75 25.22 -19.40 29.20
C HIS A 75 25.96 -19.36 27.84
N VAL A 76 27.29 -19.34 27.89
CA VAL A 76 28.16 -19.36 26.70
C VAL A 76 28.80 -20.74 26.51
N PHE A 77 29.54 -21.22 27.52
CA PHE A 77 30.09 -22.57 27.61
C PHE A 77 30.35 -22.93 29.08
N ASP A 78 30.59 -24.20 29.37
CA ASP A 78 30.79 -24.70 30.73
C ASP A 78 32.06 -24.11 31.38
N ASN A 79 31.96 -23.72 32.65
CA ASN A 79 33.06 -23.15 33.43
C ASN A 79 33.67 -21.86 32.85
N ILE A 80 32.85 -21.05 32.15
CA ILE A 80 33.28 -19.74 31.66
C ILE A 80 33.64 -18.80 32.82
N VAL A 81 34.77 -18.10 32.67
CA VAL A 81 35.16 -16.98 33.53
C VAL A 81 35.14 -15.72 32.67
N VAL A 82 34.34 -14.74 33.08
CA VAL A 82 34.20 -13.46 32.38
C VAL A 82 34.94 -12.39 33.17
N GLU A 83 36.08 -11.93 32.66
CA GLU A 83 36.87 -10.86 33.29
C GLU A 83 36.07 -9.55 33.34
N LYS A 84 35.43 -9.17 32.23
CA LYS A 84 34.65 -7.94 32.10
C LYS A 84 33.41 -8.14 31.23
N LEU A 85 32.24 -7.86 31.81
CA LEU A 85 30.95 -7.85 31.13
C LEU A 85 30.44 -6.41 31.01
N THR A 86 29.99 -6.05 29.81
CA THR A 86 29.26 -4.79 29.58
C THR A 86 27.90 -5.14 28.96
N THR A 87 26.83 -4.96 29.73
CA THR A 87 25.46 -5.20 29.30
C THR A 87 24.85 -3.88 28.83
N LYS A 88 24.50 -3.81 27.53
CA LYS A 88 23.82 -2.64 26.94
C LYS A 88 22.38 -3.01 26.62
N ILE A 89 21.42 -2.29 27.20
CA ILE A 89 19.99 -2.48 26.97
C ILE A 89 19.48 -1.29 26.17
N ILE A 90 19.11 -1.53 24.92
CA ILE A 90 18.63 -0.49 23.99
C ILE A 90 17.11 -0.45 24.08
N LEU A 91 16.57 0.68 24.51
CA LEU A 91 15.13 0.88 24.67
C LEU A 91 14.50 1.54 23.43
N PRO A 92 13.18 1.46 23.25
CA PRO A 92 12.49 2.25 22.24
C PRO A 92 12.75 3.77 22.37
N GLU A 93 12.45 4.54 21.32
CA GLU A 93 12.47 6.00 21.43
C GLU A 93 11.43 6.49 22.45
N MET A 94 11.68 7.67 23.05
CA MET A 94 10.73 8.36 23.93
C MET A 94 10.30 7.60 25.19
N VAL A 95 11.11 6.65 25.66
CA VAL A 95 10.87 6.00 26.95
C VAL A 95 10.98 6.99 28.11
N LYS A 96 10.07 6.86 29.08
CA LYS A 96 10.03 7.67 30.30
C LYS A 96 10.22 6.78 31.53
N LYS A 97 10.62 7.39 32.65
CA LYS A 97 10.71 6.75 33.99
C LYS A 97 11.40 5.38 33.99
N VAL A 98 12.62 5.32 33.46
CA VAL A 98 13.40 4.08 33.41
C VAL A 98 13.91 3.71 34.81
N ARG A 99 13.53 2.52 35.30
CA ARG A 99 13.96 1.97 36.60
C ARG A 99 14.51 0.56 36.41
N LEU A 100 15.77 0.37 36.76
CA LEU A 100 16.45 -0.91 36.66
C LEU A 100 16.58 -1.57 38.03
N THR A 101 16.29 -2.87 38.09
CA THR A 101 16.55 -3.73 39.24
C THR A 101 17.50 -4.84 38.80
N THR A 102 18.71 -4.84 39.34
CA THR A 102 19.72 -5.88 39.09
C THR A 102 19.71 -6.93 40.20
N PRO A 103 20.05 -8.19 39.90
CA PRO A 103 20.07 -9.27 40.89
C PRO A 103 21.22 -9.14 41.90
N TYR A 104 22.29 -8.45 41.51
CA TYR A 104 23.47 -8.17 42.33
C TYR A 104 24.00 -6.76 42.01
N SER A 105 24.98 -6.30 42.79
CA SER A 105 25.63 -4.99 42.60
C SER A 105 26.38 -4.95 41.27
N MET A 106 26.02 -3.99 40.41
CA MET A 106 26.65 -3.71 39.11
C MET A 106 26.91 -2.21 38.98
N ASP A 107 27.96 -1.86 38.25
CA ASP A 107 28.34 -0.47 38.02
C ASP A 107 27.52 0.09 36.85
N ARG A 108 26.62 1.03 37.14
CA ARG A 108 25.89 1.76 36.09
C ARG A 108 26.77 2.85 35.50
N LYS A 109 27.02 2.78 34.19
CA LYS A 109 27.70 3.83 33.43
C LYS A 109 26.69 4.90 32.97
N PRO A 110 27.15 6.08 32.52
CA PRO A 110 26.28 7.06 31.90
C PRO A 110 25.47 6.43 30.77
N ASP A 111 24.18 6.78 30.70
CA ASP A 111 23.30 6.29 29.64
C ASP A 111 23.77 6.87 28.29
N GLU A 112 23.76 6.03 27.26
CA GLU A 112 24.17 6.38 25.90
C GLU A 112 22.93 6.60 25.01
N VAL A 113 23.12 7.22 23.84
CA VAL A 113 22.08 7.35 22.81
C VAL A 113 22.52 6.62 21.56
N ARG A 114 21.65 5.76 21.01
CA ARG A 114 21.89 5.02 19.77
C ARG A 114 20.84 5.40 18.73
N ALA A 115 21.27 5.92 17.60
CA ALA A 115 20.40 6.11 16.45
C ALA A 115 20.32 4.83 15.60
N THR A 116 19.12 4.43 15.21
CA THR A 116 18.85 3.38 14.22
C THR A 116 17.85 3.89 13.16
N TYR A 117 17.37 2.98 12.31
CA TYR A 117 16.40 3.28 11.26
C TYR A 117 15.11 3.88 11.82
N LEU A 118 14.58 4.91 11.14
CA LEU A 118 13.34 5.62 11.47
C LEU A 118 13.33 6.29 12.85
N ASP A 119 14.49 6.45 13.48
CA ASP A 119 14.67 7.20 14.71
C ASP A 119 14.78 8.71 14.42
N THR A 120 14.28 9.52 15.35
CA THR A 120 14.30 11.00 15.27
C THR A 120 15.17 11.64 16.34
N PHE A 121 15.09 11.16 17.58
CA PHE A 121 15.85 11.68 18.72
C PHE A 121 16.87 10.65 19.22
N GLY A 122 16.81 9.41 18.73
CA GLY A 122 17.65 8.31 19.14
C GLY A 122 17.08 7.53 20.32
N ARG A 123 17.52 6.28 20.43
CA ARG A 123 17.13 5.33 21.46
C ARG A 123 18.01 5.45 22.69
N THR A 124 17.39 5.43 23.86
CA THR A 124 18.12 5.42 25.14
C THR A 124 18.76 4.05 25.36
N VAL A 125 20.04 4.03 25.72
CA VAL A 125 20.80 2.82 25.99
C VAL A 125 21.29 2.83 27.43
N ILE A 126 20.80 1.88 28.21
CA ILE A 126 21.25 1.68 29.59
C ILE A 126 22.52 0.81 29.56
N VAL A 127 23.60 1.30 30.16
CA VAL A 127 24.90 0.63 30.16
C VAL A 127 25.26 0.18 31.57
N LEU A 128 25.44 -1.13 31.74
CA LEU A 128 25.86 -1.77 32.98
C LEU A 128 27.21 -2.45 32.78
N GLN A 129 28.09 -2.33 33.76
CA GLN A 129 29.38 -3.00 33.75
C GLN A 129 29.54 -3.83 35.02
N LYS A 130 30.15 -5.00 34.86
CA LYS A 130 30.56 -5.85 35.99
C LYS A 130 31.81 -6.63 35.61
N GLU A 131 32.65 -6.89 36.59
CA GLU A 131 33.90 -7.63 36.44
C GLU A 131 33.86 -8.93 37.25
N ASN A 132 34.67 -9.90 36.83
CA ASN A 132 34.85 -11.21 37.46
C ASN A 132 33.53 -11.99 37.67
N LEU A 133 32.86 -12.34 36.57
CA LEU A 133 31.66 -13.18 36.62
C LEU A 133 31.98 -14.64 36.33
N VAL A 134 31.21 -15.50 36.99
CA VAL A 134 31.24 -16.97 36.87
C VAL A 134 29.81 -17.46 36.55
N PRO A 135 29.61 -18.73 36.15
CA PRO A 135 28.31 -19.24 35.73
C PRO A 135 27.19 -19.09 36.79
N GLU A 136 27.54 -19.04 38.07
CA GLU A 136 26.63 -18.81 39.19
C GLU A 136 25.98 -17.41 39.17
N HIS A 137 26.52 -16.47 38.38
CA HIS A 137 25.98 -15.13 38.18
C HIS A 137 24.95 -15.04 37.02
N ILE A 138 24.56 -16.16 36.41
CA ILE A 138 23.49 -16.24 35.41
C ILE A 138 22.14 -16.00 36.13
N GLN A 139 21.81 -14.73 36.30
CA GLN A 139 20.58 -14.27 36.96
C GLN A 139 19.89 -13.19 36.13
N SER A 140 18.60 -13.00 36.36
CA SER A 140 17.80 -12.03 35.60
C SER A 140 17.83 -10.65 36.23
N PHE A 141 17.95 -9.63 35.38
CA PHE A 141 17.58 -8.26 35.72
C PHE A 141 16.11 -8.01 35.33
N THR A 142 15.50 -7.01 35.97
CA THR A 142 14.19 -6.49 35.57
C THR A 142 14.30 -4.99 35.33
N LEU A 143 13.91 -4.54 34.15
CA LEU A 143 13.90 -3.15 33.75
C LEU A 143 12.47 -2.68 33.53
N PHE A 144 12.04 -1.67 34.29
CA PHE A 144 10.75 -1.03 34.17
C PHE A 144 10.91 0.27 33.38
N TYR A 145 9.99 0.55 32.47
CA TYR A 145 9.93 1.81 31.74
C TYR A 145 8.49 2.11 31.32
N GLU A 146 8.20 3.39 31.14
CA GLU A 146 6.91 3.87 30.62
C GLU A 146 7.06 4.19 29.14
N PHE A 147 6.17 3.64 28.31
CA PHE A 147 6.13 3.88 26.87
C PHE A 147 4.68 4.06 26.42
N GLU A 148 4.39 5.20 25.79
CA GLU A 148 3.06 5.49 25.26
C GLU A 148 2.86 4.80 23.91
N PHE A 149 1.83 3.98 23.79
CA PHE A 149 1.52 3.26 22.54
C PHE A 149 1.32 4.20 21.32
N SER A 150 0.82 5.42 21.55
CA SER A 150 0.66 6.45 20.50
C SER A 150 1.98 6.78 19.79
N GLN A 151 3.12 6.67 20.49
CA GLN A 151 4.44 6.95 19.93
C GLN A 151 4.86 5.90 18.89
N MET A 152 4.28 4.69 18.93
CA MET A 152 4.58 3.64 17.95
C MET A 152 4.06 3.97 16.55
N ILE A 153 2.97 4.74 16.44
CA ILE A 153 2.37 5.16 15.15
C ILE A 153 3.25 6.21 14.44
N ARG A 154 4.12 6.88 15.20
CA ARG A 154 4.99 7.94 14.68
C ARG A 154 5.97 7.45 13.61
N GLU A 155 6.55 6.27 13.79
CA GLU A 155 7.52 5.69 12.84
C GLU A 155 6.87 5.49 11.45
N PRO A 156 5.70 4.82 11.31
CA PRO A 156 4.95 4.78 10.05
C PRO A 156 4.60 6.16 9.49
N LEU A 157 4.13 7.08 10.34
CA LEU A 157 3.75 8.42 9.90
C LEU A 157 4.93 9.21 9.33
N LEU A 158 6.14 9.01 9.86
CA LEU A 158 7.35 9.65 9.34
C LEU A 158 7.63 9.21 7.90
N ALA A 159 7.51 7.90 7.62
CA ALA A 159 7.64 7.39 6.27
C ALA A 159 6.53 7.92 5.35
N THR A 160 5.28 7.94 5.81
CA THR A 160 4.15 8.50 5.03
C THR A 160 4.34 9.99 4.74
N ALA A 161 4.77 10.78 5.73
CA ALA A 161 5.00 12.20 5.58
C ALA A 161 6.12 12.50 4.56
N PHE A 162 7.18 11.68 4.55
CA PHE A 162 8.25 11.79 3.55
C PHE A 162 7.73 11.61 2.12
N PHE A 163 6.99 10.52 1.86
CA PHE A 163 6.41 10.29 0.54
C PHE A 163 5.36 11.34 0.17
N PHE A 164 4.54 11.77 1.12
CA PHE A 164 3.57 12.82 0.91
C PHE A 164 4.23 14.14 0.50
N ALA A 165 5.30 14.55 1.18
CA ALA A 165 6.08 15.73 0.83
C ALA A 165 6.70 15.61 -0.57
N LEU A 166 7.23 14.43 -0.93
CA LEU A 166 7.77 14.18 -2.26
C LEU A 166 6.69 14.35 -3.35
N PHE A 167 5.52 13.73 -3.21
CA PHE A 167 4.44 13.87 -4.18
C PHE A 167 3.91 15.29 -4.24
N THR A 168 3.83 15.98 -3.11
CA THR A 168 3.42 17.39 -3.04
C THR A 168 4.40 18.28 -3.79
N ALA A 169 5.71 18.05 -3.64
CA ALA A 169 6.74 18.77 -4.39
C ALA A 169 6.62 18.52 -5.90
N VAL A 170 6.32 17.27 -6.31
CA VAL A 170 6.05 16.94 -7.72
C VAL A 170 4.80 17.65 -8.23
N ILE A 171 3.71 17.68 -7.45
CA ILE A 171 2.47 18.41 -7.81
C ILE A 171 2.75 19.90 -8.00
N PHE A 172 3.51 20.52 -7.09
CA PHE A 172 3.91 21.91 -7.25
C PHE A 172 4.74 22.10 -8.53
N TYR A 173 5.75 21.24 -8.75
CA TYR A 173 6.61 21.32 -9.92
C TYR A 173 5.85 21.25 -11.25
N VAL A 174 4.90 20.30 -11.40
CA VAL A 174 4.11 20.17 -12.64
C VAL A 174 3.08 21.28 -12.82
N ARG A 175 2.74 22.01 -11.76
CA ARG A 175 1.79 23.14 -11.82
C ARG A 175 2.46 24.46 -12.19
N PHE A 176 3.77 24.58 -11.96
CA PHE A 176 4.54 25.72 -12.40
C PHE A 176 4.81 25.62 -13.90
N ASP A 177 4.26 26.57 -14.65
CA ASP A 177 4.61 26.76 -16.04
C ASP A 177 5.86 27.65 -16.11
N PHE A 178 7.02 27.05 -16.36
CA PHE A 178 8.30 27.76 -16.52
C PHE A 178 8.51 28.24 -17.98
N THR A 179 7.44 28.40 -18.75
CA THR A 179 7.52 28.83 -20.16
C THR A 179 7.89 30.31 -20.27
N ILE A 180 8.96 30.62 -21.00
CA ILE A 180 9.48 31.99 -21.19
C ILE A 180 8.76 32.72 -22.33
N VAL A 181 8.36 32.00 -23.38
CA VAL A 181 7.58 32.52 -24.52
C VAL A 181 6.42 31.57 -24.78
N ALA A 182 5.19 32.07 -24.67
CA ALA A 182 3.99 31.28 -24.93
C ALA A 182 3.91 30.89 -26.42
N ASP A 183 3.73 29.60 -26.71
CA ASP A 183 3.42 29.11 -28.05
C ASP A 183 1.90 29.05 -28.24
N PRO A 184 1.29 30.00 -28.98
CA PRO A 184 -0.15 30.06 -29.17
C PRO A 184 -0.71 28.82 -29.88
N ALA A 185 0.08 28.14 -30.70
CA ALA A 185 -0.36 26.93 -31.39
C ALA A 185 -0.48 25.75 -30.42
N ARG A 186 0.43 25.66 -29.44
CA ARG A 186 0.38 24.63 -28.39
C ARG A 186 -0.81 24.86 -27.45
N GLU A 187 -1.03 26.10 -26.99
CA GLU A 187 -2.18 26.43 -26.15
C GLU A 187 -3.51 26.11 -26.85
N ALA A 188 -3.64 26.43 -28.14
CA ALA A 188 -4.84 26.12 -28.92
C ALA A 188 -5.09 24.59 -28.98
N ARG A 189 -4.03 23.79 -29.19
CA ARG A 189 -4.14 22.32 -29.17
C ARG A 189 -4.56 21.79 -27.80
N GLU A 190 -3.98 22.29 -26.72
CA GLU A 190 -4.33 21.86 -25.36
C GLU A 190 -5.79 22.23 -25.00
N ARG A 191 -6.28 23.42 -25.41
CA ARG A 191 -7.68 23.82 -25.25
C ARG A 191 -8.64 22.92 -26.05
N ILE A 192 -8.31 22.63 -27.31
CA ILE A 192 -9.08 21.71 -28.16
C ILE A 192 -9.11 20.31 -27.51
N GLN A 193 -7.97 19.79 -27.06
CA GLN A 193 -7.90 18.48 -26.42
C GLN A 193 -8.73 18.40 -25.13
N GLY A 194 -8.73 19.46 -24.32
CA GLY A 194 -9.61 19.56 -23.13
C GLY A 194 -11.10 19.53 -23.48
N LYS A 195 -11.50 20.25 -24.54
CA LYS A 195 -12.88 20.22 -25.06
C LYS A 195 -13.24 18.85 -25.65
N VAL A 196 -12.35 18.20 -26.40
CA VAL A 196 -12.53 16.83 -26.92
C VAL A 196 -12.67 15.81 -25.79
N SER A 197 -11.88 15.92 -24.71
CA SER A 197 -12.03 15.06 -23.53
C SER A 197 -13.40 15.22 -22.86
N SER A 198 -13.91 16.46 -22.79
CA SER A 198 -15.26 16.73 -22.28
C SER A 198 -16.35 16.12 -23.17
N LEU A 199 -16.18 16.18 -24.50
CA LEU A 199 -17.06 15.49 -25.45
C LEU A 199 -17.02 13.97 -25.27
N ALA A 200 -15.83 13.40 -25.07
CA ALA A 200 -15.65 11.97 -24.82
C ALA A 200 -16.41 11.51 -23.56
N GLN A 201 -16.35 12.28 -22.46
CA GLN A 201 -17.11 11.98 -21.26
C GLN A 201 -18.64 12.00 -21.49
N LEU A 202 -19.15 12.90 -22.33
CA LEU A 202 -20.57 12.96 -22.68
C LEU A 202 -20.99 11.78 -23.56
N VAL A 203 -20.16 11.41 -24.54
CA VAL A 203 -20.39 10.22 -25.41
C VAL A 203 -20.36 8.94 -24.58
N ASP A 204 -19.45 8.81 -23.61
CA ASP A 204 -19.43 7.68 -22.68
C ASP A 204 -20.69 7.60 -21.83
N LYS A 205 -21.16 8.73 -21.29
CA LYS A 205 -22.44 8.79 -20.56
C LYS A 205 -23.59 8.36 -21.46
N LYS A 206 -23.61 8.82 -22.71
CA LYS A 206 -24.62 8.48 -23.72
C LYS A 206 -24.65 6.98 -24.03
N ASN A 207 -23.48 6.39 -24.26
CA ASN A 207 -23.33 4.94 -24.49
C ASN A 207 -23.77 4.10 -23.28
N ARG A 208 -23.54 4.58 -22.04
CA ARG A 208 -24.02 3.91 -20.82
C ARG A 208 -25.54 3.86 -20.72
N VAL A 209 -26.27 4.85 -21.23
CA VAL A 209 -27.75 4.85 -21.23
C VAL A 209 -28.29 3.67 -22.07
N PHE A 210 -27.67 3.38 -23.22
CA PHE A 210 -28.05 2.22 -24.03
C PHE A 210 -27.78 0.89 -23.30
N SER A 211 -26.67 0.78 -22.56
CA SER A 211 -26.41 -0.41 -21.74
C SER A 211 -27.43 -0.56 -20.59
N GLN A 212 -27.86 0.54 -19.97
CA GLN A 212 -28.92 0.52 -18.96
C GLN A 212 -30.26 0.08 -19.54
N PHE A 213 -30.59 0.53 -20.75
CA PHE A 213 -31.79 0.07 -21.46
C PHE A 213 -31.74 -1.43 -21.77
N LEU A 214 -30.61 -1.96 -22.26
CA LEU A 214 -30.45 -3.41 -22.48
C LEU A 214 -30.63 -4.22 -21.19
N ASN A 215 -30.20 -3.69 -20.04
CA ASN A 215 -30.45 -4.32 -18.74
C ASN A 215 -31.93 -4.33 -18.38
N ALA A 216 -32.66 -3.24 -18.62
CA ALA A 216 -34.11 -3.17 -18.42
C ALA A 216 -34.85 -4.18 -19.32
N VAL A 217 -34.40 -4.37 -20.56
CA VAL A 217 -34.90 -5.41 -21.47
C VAL A 217 -34.66 -6.82 -20.93
N ASN A 218 -33.48 -7.11 -20.38
CA ASN A 218 -33.20 -8.40 -19.77
C ASN A 218 -34.04 -8.63 -18.50
N GLN A 219 -34.26 -7.58 -17.70
CA GLN A 219 -35.16 -7.64 -16.54
C GLN A 219 -36.60 -7.94 -16.96
N TYR A 220 -37.09 -7.36 -18.07
CA TYR A 220 -38.39 -7.66 -18.63
C TYR A 220 -38.53 -9.14 -19.05
N LYS A 221 -37.50 -9.74 -19.65
CA LYS A 221 -37.55 -11.18 -20.03
C LYS A 221 -37.74 -12.12 -18.83
N ASN A 222 -37.23 -11.71 -17.67
CA ASN A 222 -37.33 -12.48 -16.43
C ASN A 222 -38.62 -12.21 -15.65
N SER A 223 -39.02 -10.94 -15.53
CA SER A 223 -40.14 -10.48 -14.69
C SER A 223 -41.47 -10.33 -15.42
N ARG A 224 -41.44 -10.17 -16.75
CA ARG A 224 -42.57 -9.83 -17.64
C ARG A 224 -43.29 -8.52 -17.28
N ASP A 225 -42.61 -7.63 -16.58
CA ASP A 225 -43.14 -6.31 -16.21
C ASP A 225 -43.06 -5.31 -17.39
N ALA A 226 -44.16 -5.14 -18.11
CA ALA A 226 -44.24 -4.22 -19.24
C ALA A 226 -44.13 -2.74 -18.86
N ALA A 227 -44.45 -2.37 -17.61
CA ALA A 227 -44.33 -0.99 -17.13
C ALA A 227 -42.85 -0.62 -16.97
N ALA A 228 -42.06 -1.49 -16.34
CA ALA A 228 -40.62 -1.29 -16.18
C ALA A 228 -39.86 -1.15 -17.53
N LEU A 229 -40.30 -1.89 -18.57
CA LEU A 229 -39.72 -1.76 -19.92
C LEU A 229 -40.07 -0.41 -20.57
N GLN A 230 -41.31 0.05 -20.44
CA GLN A 230 -41.75 1.34 -20.96
C GLN A 230 -41.07 2.51 -20.22
N ASP A 231 -40.88 2.39 -18.91
CA ASP A 231 -40.15 3.37 -18.12
C ASP A 231 -38.66 3.39 -18.51
N GLY A 232 -38.06 2.22 -18.77
CA GLY A 232 -36.72 2.11 -19.32
C GLY A 232 -36.56 2.79 -20.70
N LYS A 233 -37.56 2.66 -21.58
CA LYS A 233 -37.60 3.35 -22.87
C LYS A 233 -37.69 4.87 -22.69
N LYS A 234 -38.65 5.35 -21.89
CA LYS A 234 -38.83 6.79 -21.63
C LYS A 234 -37.57 7.40 -21.03
N LYS A 235 -36.91 6.68 -20.11
CA LYS A 235 -35.66 7.10 -19.50
C LYS A 235 -34.52 7.18 -20.52
N LEU A 236 -34.39 6.19 -21.41
CA LEU A 236 -33.43 6.23 -22.52
C LEU A 236 -33.64 7.47 -23.39
N GLU A 237 -34.87 7.76 -23.80
CA GLU A 237 -35.18 8.92 -24.65
C GLU A 237 -34.91 10.26 -23.95
N ALA A 238 -35.28 10.38 -22.67
CA ALA A 238 -35.07 11.58 -21.88
C ALA A 238 -33.58 11.85 -21.61
N ASP A 239 -32.84 10.86 -21.11
CA ASP A 239 -31.41 11.00 -20.80
C ASP A 239 -30.60 11.26 -22.08
N ARG A 240 -30.95 10.60 -23.19
CA ARG A 240 -30.36 10.85 -24.50
C ARG A 240 -30.61 12.29 -24.98
N ALA A 241 -31.84 12.80 -24.85
CA ALA A 241 -32.18 14.15 -25.27
C ALA A 241 -31.40 15.21 -24.45
N ASP A 242 -31.30 15.02 -23.14
CA ASP A 242 -30.48 15.87 -22.26
C ASP A 242 -29.00 15.85 -22.64
N ILE A 243 -28.42 14.65 -22.85
CA ILE A 243 -27.02 14.50 -23.24
C ILE A 243 -26.77 15.10 -24.64
N ASN A 244 -27.68 14.95 -25.59
CA ASN A 244 -27.58 15.58 -26.92
C ASN A 244 -27.67 17.10 -26.83
N GLY A 245 -28.49 17.66 -25.92
CA GLY A 245 -28.49 19.08 -25.62
C GLY A 245 -27.12 19.56 -25.11
N LYS A 246 -26.54 18.85 -24.14
CA LYS A 246 -25.21 19.14 -23.58
C LYS A 246 -24.09 18.99 -24.62
N LEU A 247 -24.14 17.97 -25.47
CA LEU A 247 -23.23 17.77 -26.60
C LEU A 247 -23.31 18.93 -27.59
N SER A 248 -24.51 19.40 -27.93
CA SER A 248 -24.70 20.55 -28.82
C SER A 248 -24.05 21.82 -28.24
N THR A 249 -24.24 22.08 -26.95
CA THR A 249 -23.58 23.20 -26.27
C THR A 249 -22.06 23.07 -26.24
N ALA A 250 -21.52 21.87 -25.96
CA ALA A 250 -20.08 21.61 -25.96
C ALA A 250 -19.46 21.68 -27.37
N LEU A 251 -20.20 21.31 -28.41
CA LEU A 251 -19.79 21.46 -29.80
C LEU A 251 -19.78 22.92 -30.24
N ALA A 252 -20.72 23.74 -29.76
CA ALA A 252 -20.73 25.17 -30.04
C ALA A 252 -19.47 25.86 -29.50
N THR A 253 -19.00 25.49 -28.31
CA THR A 253 -17.75 26.02 -27.76
C THR A 253 -16.51 25.45 -28.46
N LEU A 254 -16.54 24.22 -28.97
CA LEU A 254 -15.45 23.67 -29.81
C LEU A 254 -15.33 24.41 -31.14
N LYS A 255 -16.46 24.81 -31.75
CA LYS A 255 -16.49 25.55 -33.02
C LYS A 255 -15.75 26.88 -32.96
N GLU A 256 -15.77 27.55 -31.81
CA GLU A 256 -15.06 28.81 -31.59
C GLU A 256 -13.53 28.63 -31.69
N ASP A 257 -13.00 27.45 -31.32
CA ASP A 257 -11.57 27.17 -31.33
C ASP A 257 -11.11 26.45 -32.62
N SER A 258 -11.95 25.59 -33.20
CA SER A 258 -11.60 24.84 -34.41
C SER A 258 -12.85 24.42 -35.21
N GLN A 259 -12.95 24.95 -36.42
CA GLN A 259 -13.98 24.57 -37.38
C GLN A 259 -13.78 23.11 -37.86
N GLU A 260 -12.54 22.69 -38.11
CA GLU A 260 -12.23 21.33 -38.58
C GLU A 260 -12.64 20.25 -37.56
N ALA A 261 -12.32 20.48 -36.27
CA ALA A 261 -12.70 19.56 -35.20
C ALA A 261 -14.22 19.56 -34.99
N PHE A 262 -14.89 20.71 -35.12
CA PHE A 262 -16.34 20.79 -35.06
C PHE A 262 -17.03 19.97 -36.16
N ASP A 263 -16.57 20.09 -37.41
CA ASP A 263 -17.18 19.40 -38.54
C ASP A 263 -17.15 17.88 -38.38
N LYS A 264 -16.02 17.34 -37.89
CA LYS A 264 -15.86 15.93 -37.53
C LYS A 264 -16.71 15.54 -36.32
N ALA A 265 -16.73 16.38 -35.27
CA ALA A 265 -17.41 16.08 -34.01
C ALA A 265 -18.95 16.17 -34.12
N GLN A 266 -19.49 16.86 -35.13
CA GLN A 266 -20.93 16.94 -35.38
C GLN A 266 -21.55 15.56 -35.64
N GLU A 267 -20.78 14.59 -36.15
CA GLU A 267 -21.24 13.21 -36.32
C GLU A 267 -21.61 12.52 -34.98
N LEU A 268 -21.08 12.98 -33.84
CA LEU A 268 -21.40 12.47 -32.50
C LEU A 268 -22.86 12.71 -32.08
N LEU A 269 -23.57 13.62 -32.75
CA LEU A 269 -25.01 13.81 -32.55
C LEU A 269 -25.85 12.80 -33.33
N ARG A 270 -25.29 12.16 -34.37
CA ARG A 270 -26.04 11.35 -35.35
C ARG A 270 -25.66 9.87 -35.40
N TYR A 271 -24.52 9.47 -34.82
CA TYR A 271 -24.03 8.08 -34.90
C TYR A 271 -25.02 7.01 -34.42
N GLU A 272 -25.91 7.36 -33.48
CA GLU A 272 -26.90 6.46 -32.87
C GLU A 272 -28.24 6.41 -33.63
N LYS A 273 -28.42 7.21 -34.69
CA LYS A 273 -29.72 7.39 -35.35
C LYS A 273 -30.33 6.05 -35.78
N THR A 274 -29.50 5.17 -36.35
CA THR A 274 -29.88 3.83 -36.78
C THR A 274 -30.32 2.91 -35.64
N ILE A 275 -29.83 3.11 -34.41
CA ILE A 275 -30.29 2.37 -33.23
C ILE A 275 -31.70 2.83 -32.87
N MET A 276 -31.88 4.15 -32.75
CA MET A 276 -33.15 4.75 -32.36
C MET A 276 -34.27 4.46 -33.36
N ASP A 277 -33.97 4.50 -34.66
CA ASP A 277 -34.94 4.16 -35.71
C ASP A 277 -35.41 2.69 -35.61
N SER A 278 -34.59 1.80 -35.03
CA SER A 278 -34.94 0.39 -34.81
C SER A 278 -35.50 0.06 -33.41
N LEU A 279 -35.54 1.03 -32.50
CA LEU A 279 -35.89 0.83 -31.09
C LEU A 279 -37.33 0.33 -30.90
N ASP A 280 -38.31 0.95 -31.56
CA ASP A 280 -39.72 0.58 -31.43
C ASP A 280 -40.02 -0.80 -32.02
N GLY A 281 -39.38 -1.13 -33.14
CA GLY A 281 -39.45 -2.47 -33.74
C GLY A 281 -38.87 -3.53 -32.81
N TYR A 282 -37.72 -3.25 -32.19
CA TYR A 282 -37.08 -4.13 -31.23
C TYR A 282 -37.94 -4.36 -29.98
N ILE A 283 -38.48 -3.31 -29.37
CA ILE A 283 -39.37 -3.42 -28.20
C ILE A 283 -40.60 -4.27 -28.53
N THR A 284 -41.22 -4.05 -29.70
CA THR A 284 -42.38 -4.82 -30.15
C THR A 284 -42.06 -6.31 -30.29
N SER A 285 -40.87 -6.64 -30.78
CA SER A 285 -40.42 -8.02 -30.91
C SER A 285 -40.12 -8.68 -29.56
N VAL A 286 -39.43 -7.97 -28.67
CA VAL A 286 -39.16 -8.42 -27.30
C VAL A 286 -40.44 -8.72 -26.53
N GLN A 287 -41.49 -7.91 -26.72
CA GLN A 287 -42.80 -8.12 -26.11
C GLN A 287 -43.56 -9.33 -26.68
N LYS A 288 -43.37 -9.65 -27.97
CA LYS A 288 -43.99 -10.82 -28.62
C LYS A 288 -43.24 -12.13 -28.32
N SER A 289 -41.95 -12.06 -27.97
CA SER A 289 -41.12 -13.23 -27.69
C SER A 289 -41.40 -13.85 -26.31
N GLN A 290 -41.80 -15.12 -26.30
CA GLN A 290 -42.02 -15.90 -25.07
C GLN A 290 -40.73 -16.53 -24.51
N GLN A 291 -39.61 -16.45 -25.23
CA GLN A 291 -38.33 -17.02 -24.79
C GLN A 291 -37.68 -16.16 -23.69
N LYS A 292 -37.05 -16.81 -22.71
CA LYS A 292 -36.25 -16.14 -21.66
C LYS A 292 -34.79 -15.90 -22.10
N SER A 293 -34.31 -16.68 -23.07
CA SER A 293 -32.98 -16.54 -23.68
C SER A 293 -32.94 -15.43 -24.73
N ALA A 294 -31.74 -14.96 -25.08
CA ALA A 294 -31.55 -13.98 -26.15
C ALA A 294 -32.05 -14.53 -27.49
N SER A 295 -32.94 -13.78 -28.13
CA SER A 295 -33.43 -14.03 -29.50
C SER A 295 -32.44 -13.48 -30.54
N ALA A 296 -32.60 -13.91 -31.80
CA ALA A 296 -31.76 -13.39 -32.89
C ALA A 296 -31.85 -11.85 -33.02
N GLU A 297 -33.00 -11.27 -32.74
CA GLU A 297 -33.22 -9.82 -32.77
C GLU A 297 -32.56 -9.08 -31.59
N ASP A 298 -32.44 -9.72 -30.42
CA ASP A 298 -31.65 -9.20 -29.30
C ASP A 298 -30.17 -9.10 -29.63
N THR A 299 -29.63 -10.14 -30.26
CA THR A 299 -28.23 -10.18 -30.67
C THR A 299 -27.97 -9.13 -31.76
N GLN A 300 -28.90 -8.96 -32.71
CA GLN A 300 -28.79 -7.91 -33.73
C GLN A 300 -28.86 -6.49 -33.14
N PHE A 301 -29.77 -6.23 -32.20
CA PHE A 301 -29.88 -4.90 -31.59
C PHE A 301 -28.66 -4.60 -30.69
N ALA A 302 -28.20 -5.57 -29.91
CA ALA A 302 -26.97 -5.44 -29.12
C ALA A 302 -25.74 -5.20 -30.01
N GLN A 303 -25.65 -5.87 -31.16
CA GLN A 303 -24.58 -5.64 -32.14
C GLN A 303 -24.63 -4.21 -32.69
N LYS A 304 -25.81 -3.70 -33.06
CA LYS A 304 -25.95 -2.29 -33.50
C LYS A 304 -25.50 -1.29 -32.44
N VAL A 305 -25.79 -1.55 -31.16
CA VAL A 305 -25.33 -0.74 -30.03
C VAL A 305 -23.80 -0.80 -29.90
N ALA A 306 -23.19 -1.97 -30.05
CA ALA A 306 -21.75 -2.15 -30.03
C ALA A 306 -21.05 -1.45 -31.20
N ASP A 307 -21.58 -1.59 -32.42
CA ASP A 307 -21.04 -0.96 -33.63
C ASP A 307 -21.09 0.57 -33.54
N ALA A 308 -22.20 1.13 -33.02
CA ALA A 308 -22.33 2.56 -32.81
C ALA A 308 -21.35 3.08 -31.76
N ARG A 309 -21.08 2.30 -30.70
CA ARG A 309 -20.06 2.63 -29.70
C ARG A 309 -18.67 2.68 -30.35
N THR A 310 -18.28 1.66 -31.09
CA THR A 310 -17.00 1.62 -31.81
C THR A 310 -16.86 2.80 -32.77
N ARG A 311 -17.93 3.16 -33.48
CA ARG A 311 -17.95 4.35 -34.35
C ARG A 311 -17.79 5.66 -33.56
N SER A 312 -18.40 5.77 -32.38
CA SER A 312 -18.24 6.95 -31.53
C SER A 312 -16.81 7.10 -31.00
N GLU A 313 -16.16 5.99 -30.65
CA GLU A 313 -14.76 5.94 -30.20
C GLU A 313 -13.79 6.28 -31.34
N SER A 314 -14.03 5.77 -32.56
CA SER A 314 -13.21 6.10 -33.74
C SER A 314 -13.35 7.57 -34.15
N LEU A 315 -14.55 8.14 -34.05
CA LEU A 315 -14.77 9.56 -34.29
C LEU A 315 -14.02 10.42 -33.26
N LEU A 316 -14.09 10.07 -31.97
CA LEU A 316 -13.36 10.78 -30.91
C LEU A 316 -11.84 10.67 -31.05
N ALA A 317 -11.32 9.54 -31.53
CA ALA A 317 -9.89 9.35 -31.77
C ALA A 317 -9.35 10.14 -32.98
N SER A 318 -10.25 10.57 -33.88
CA SER A 318 -9.90 11.35 -35.09
C SER A 318 -9.91 12.87 -34.88
N LEU A 319 -10.34 13.32 -33.69
CA LEU A 319 -10.42 14.72 -33.24
C LEU A 319 -9.16 15.11 -32.48
#